data_AF-A0A918HX82-F1
#
_entry.id   AF-A0A918HX82-F1
#
_cell.length_a   1.000
_cell.length_b   1.000
_cell.length_c   1.000
_cell.angle_alpha   90.00
_cell.angle_beta   90.00
_cell.angle_gamma   90.00
#
_symmetry.space_group_name_H-M   'P 1'
#
loop_
_entity.id
_entity.type
_entity.pdbx_description
1 polymer ?
#
loop_
_entity_poly.entity_id
_entity_poly.type
_entity_poly.pdbx_seq_one_letter_code
_entity_poly.pdbx_strand_id
1 'polypeptide(L)' 'MVQARTNRQIAADLFISERTVETHVRKILGKLGCANRTELVARWAAGEERR' A
#
# COMPACT_ATOMS: atom_id res chain seq x y z
N MET A 1 -12.84 -0.31 2.80
CA MET A 1 -12.31 0.97 3.32
C MET A 1 -10.79 0.95 3.32
N VAL A 2 -10.15 1.87 2.58
CA VAL A 2 -8.68 2.02 2.59
C VAL A 2 -8.27 2.91 3.77
N GLN A 3 -7.42 2.41 4.66
CA GLN A 3 -6.88 3.19 5.78
C GLN A 3 -5.54 3.81 5.43
N ALA A 4 -5.38 5.12 5.66
CA ALA A 4 -4.14 5.85 5.43
C ALA A 4 -3.10 5.62 6.56
N ARG A 5 -2.65 4.38 6.73
CA ARG A 5 -1.60 4.04 7.72
C ARG A 5 -0.20 4.39 7.19
N THR A 6 0.62 5.01 8.03
CA THR A 6 2.05 5.23 7.76
C THR A 6 2.82 3.90 7.82
N ASN A 7 4.02 3.85 7.22
CA ASN A 7 4.88 2.66 7.29
C ASN A 7 5.23 2.29 8.74
N ARG A 8 5.40 3.30 9.62
CA ARG A 8 5.61 3.13 11.05
C ARG A 8 4.45 2.42 11.75
N GLN A 9 3.21 2.84 11.46
CA GLN A 9 2.03 2.19 12.04
C GLN A 9 1.92 0.74 11.57
N ILE A 10 2.11 0.50 10.27
CA ILE A 10 2.08 -0.86 9.70
C ILE A 10 3.19 -1.73 10.33
N ALA A 11 4.39 -1.17 10.52
CA ALA A 11 5.50 -1.85 11.15
C ALA A 11 5.21 -2.26 12.59
N ALA A 12 4.60 -1.34 13.37
CA ALA A 12 4.17 -1.62 14.74
C ALA A 12 3.09 -2.71 14.82
N ASP A 13 2.07 -2.62 13.96
CA ASP A 13 0.96 -3.58 13.92
C ASP A 13 1.40 -4.99 13.52
N LEU A 14 2.43 -5.09 12.68
CA LEU A 14 2.94 -6.35 12.12
C LEU A 14 4.23 -6.84 12.79
N PHE A 15 4.73 -6.14 13.81
CA PHE A 15 5.98 -6.47 14.52
C PHE A 15 7.20 -6.63 13.61
N ILE A 16 7.33 -5.78 12.60
CA ILE A 16 8.45 -5.77 11.63
C ILE A 16 9.08 -4.38 11.52
N SER A 17 10.24 -4.28 10.88
CA SER A 17 10.87 -2.97 10.66
C SER A 17 10.13 -2.12 9.62
N GLU A 18 10.20 -0.78 9.75
CA GLU A 18 9.68 0.15 8.74
C GLU A 18 10.31 -0.10 7.36
N ARG A 19 11.59 -0.50 7.32
CA ARG A 19 12.32 -0.85 6.09
C ARG A 19 11.76 -2.12 5.43
N THR A 20 11.30 -3.08 6.21
CA THR A 20 10.62 -4.28 5.71
C THR A 20 9.31 -3.88 5.03
N VAL A 21 8.49 -3.05 5.70
CA VAL A 21 7.24 -2.51 5.12
C VAL A 21 7.51 -1.77 3.81
N GLU A 22 8.51 -0.88 3.79
CA GLU A 22 8.89 -0.12 2.60
C GLU A 22 9.26 -1.04 1.43
N THR A 23 10.01 -2.12 1.70
CA THR A 23 10.37 -3.13 0.69
C THR A 23 9.14 -3.85 0.14
N HIS A 24 8.20 -4.23 1.01
CA HIS A 24 6.95 -4.85 0.58
C HIS A 24 6.10 -3.89 -0.26
N VAL A 25 5.96 -2.63 0.16
CA VAL A 25 5.21 -1.60 -0.59
C VAL A 25 5.81 -1.42 -1.99
N ARG A 26 7.14 -1.29 -2.12
CA ARG A 26 7.80 -1.20 -3.45
C ARG A 26 7.48 -2.41 -4.33
N LYS A 27 7.58 -3.62 -3.78
CA LYS A 27 7.30 -4.87 -4.51
C LYS A 27 5.84 -4.94 -4.96
N ILE A 28 4.89 -4.55 -4.09
CA ILE A 28 3.46 -4.53 -4.41
C ILE A 28 3.17 -3.52 -5.52
N LEU A 29 3.69 -2.30 -5.41
CA LEU A 29 3.55 -1.27 -6.43
C LEU A 29 4.10 -1.73 -7.79
N GLY A 30 5.28 -2.36 -7.80
CA GLY A 30 5.86 -2.94 -9.01
C GLY A 30 4.99 -4.06 -9.62
N LYS A 31 4.48 -4.98 -8.79
CA LYS A 31 3.58 -6.05 -9.24
C LYS A 31 2.26 -5.53 -9.81
N LEU A 32 1.78 -4.40 -9.29
CA LEU A 32 0.51 -3.79 -9.71
C LEU A 32 0.70 -2.69 -10.76
N GLY A 33 1.94 -2.46 -11.23
CA GLY A 33 2.25 -1.42 -12.21
C GLY A 33 1.81 -0.02 -11.78
N CYS A 34 1.93 0.28 -10.49
CA CYS A 34 1.60 1.59 -9.90
C CYS A 34 2.90 2.33 -9.55
N ALA A 35 3.00 3.60 -9.90
CA ALA A 35 4.17 4.43 -9.61
C ALA A 35 4.25 4.82 -8.13
N ASN A 36 3.10 4.97 -7.46
CA ASN A 36 3.06 5.35 -6.06
C ASN A 36 1.79 4.84 -5.35
N ARG A 37 1.77 5.00 -4.02
CA ARG A 37 0.67 4.56 -3.16
C ARG A 37 -0.64 5.27 -3.46
N THR A 38 -0.61 6.55 -3.82
CA THR A 38 -1.81 7.33 -4.15
C THR A 38 -2.48 6.79 -5.41
N GLU A 39 -1.69 6.52 -6.45
CA GLU A 39 -2.18 5.92 -7.69
C GLU A 39 -2.80 4.54 -7.44
N LEU A 40 -2.15 3.71 -6.62
CA LEU A 40 -2.70 2.40 -6.24
C LEU A 40 -4.08 2.54 -5.57
N VAL A 41 -4.24 3.48 -4.64
CA VAL A 41 -5.51 3.73 -3.94
C VAL A 41 -6.58 4.24 -4.90
N ALA A 42 -6.23 5.16 -5.80
CA ALA A 42 -7.16 5.69 -6.80
C ALA A 42 -7.65 4.58 -7.75
N ARG A 43 -6.73 3.74 -8.26
CA ARG A 43 -7.09 2.59 -9.12
C ARG A 43 -7.96 1.58 -8.38
N TRP A 44 -7.67 1.33 -7.10
CA TRP A 44 -8.49 0.44 -6.27
C TRP A 44 -9.90 0.99 -6.11
N ALA A 45 -10.05 2.25 -5.71
CA ALA A 45 -11.35 2.89 -5.55
C ALA A 45 -12.18 2.87 -6.84
N ALA A 46 -11.56 3.19 -7.99
CA ALA A 46 -12.21 3.14 -9.30
C ALA A 46 -12.58 1.71 -9.74
N GLY A 47 -11.86 0.69 -9.27
CA GLY A 47 -12.17 -0.72 -9.51
C GLY A 47 -13.22 -1.29 -8.56
N GLU A 48 -13.35 -0.73 -7.37
CA GLU A 48 -14.38 -1.08 -6.37
C GLU A 48 -15.76 -0.57 -6.80
N GLU A 49 -15.81 0.58 -7.47
CA GLU A 49 -17.04 1.15 -8.06
C GLU A 49 -17.58 0.36 -9.26
N ARG A 50 -16.76 -0.55 -9.82
CA ARG A 50 -17.13 -1.42 -10.95
C ARG A 50 -17.58 -2.83 -10.52
N ARG A 51 -17.50 -3.19 -9.23
CA ARG A 51 -17.83 -4.52 -8.70
C ARG A 51 -19.19 -4.57 -8.01
#